data_AF-A0A2V9MZC3-F1
#
_entry.id   AF-A0A2V9MZC3-F1
#
_cell.length_a   1.000
_cell.length_b   1.000
_cell.length_c   1.000
_cell.angle_alpha   90.00
_cell.angle_beta   90.00
_cell.angle_gamma   90.00
#
_symmetry.space_group_name_H-M   'P 1'
#
loop_
_entity.id
_entity.type
_entity.pdbx_description
1 polymer ?
#
loop_
_entity_poly.entity_id
_entity_poly.type
_entity_poly.pdbx_seq_one_letter_code
_entity_poly.pdbx_strand_id
1 'polypeptide(L)'
;MSQIGLTRPQRIENIRGAFRVTHLTKVAGRTVLLVDDVLTTGTTASECSRILRKAGAKEVWVATVARTLKETSHRHNSADNTRHTLTAAVFGVGVGIHQESDVHALHAPVLVLNASYEPINVCAARRAIVLVLKGVAMTEEENGHFLHAARLALRVPSVIRLLEYRRIPHQTRALSRKNILLRDRNTCQYCGELLPSGELTLDHVVPRSRGGASSWENLVACCHACNRSKGNQMPAEAGMKLMREPHAFNLHTSRHIMRLMGRSDDRWRKYLFY
;
A
#
# COMPACT_ATOMS: atom_id res chain seq x y z
N MET A 1 -25.30 6.87 2.38
CA MET A 1 -26.28 7.74 1.69
C MET A 1 -25.86 7.90 0.24
N SER A 2 -26.75 7.63 -0.70
CA SER A 2 -26.48 7.68 -2.16
C SER A 2 -26.24 9.12 -2.63
N GLN A 3 -25.25 9.30 -3.50
CA GLN A 3 -24.82 10.59 -4.09
C GLN A 3 -25.29 10.78 -5.55
N ILE A 4 -26.06 9.82 -6.06
CA ILE A 4 -26.52 9.77 -7.45
C ILE A 4 -27.69 10.76 -7.62
N GLY A 5 -27.58 11.68 -8.60
CA GLY A 5 -28.66 12.60 -8.98
C GLY A 5 -28.72 13.96 -8.28
N LEU A 6 -27.84 14.27 -7.32
CA LEU A 6 -27.89 15.54 -6.57
C LEU A 6 -27.08 16.69 -7.22
N THR A 7 -27.62 17.91 -7.16
CA THR A 7 -26.95 19.13 -7.62
C THR A 7 -25.80 19.55 -6.67
N ARG A 8 -24.87 20.39 -7.15
CA ARG A 8 -23.70 20.85 -6.34
C ARG A 8 -24.09 21.50 -5.01
N PRO A 9 -25.11 22.38 -4.91
CA PRO A 9 -25.57 22.93 -3.63
C PRO A 9 -26.11 21.84 -2.68
N GLN A 10 -26.93 20.92 -3.19
CA GLN A 10 -27.50 19.82 -2.41
C GLN A 10 -26.44 18.84 -1.89
N ARG A 11 -25.36 18.62 -2.65
CA ARG A 11 -24.21 17.82 -2.19
C ARG A 11 -23.42 18.51 -1.07
N ILE A 12 -23.35 19.84 -1.08
CA ILE A 12 -22.68 20.62 -0.02
C ILE A 12 -23.49 20.53 1.27
N GLU A 13 -24.82 20.58 1.18
CA GLU A 13 -25.72 20.51 2.32
C GLU A 13 -25.73 19.12 2.98
N ASN A 14 -25.72 18.04 2.19
CA ASN A 14 -25.65 16.66 2.70
C ASN A 14 -24.31 16.29 3.37
N ILE A 15 -23.24 17.04 3.11
CA ILE A 15 -21.89 16.74 3.63
C ILE A 15 -21.54 17.60 4.85
N ARG A 16 -22.24 18.73 5.07
CA ARG A 16 -22.02 19.59 6.24
C ARG A 16 -22.27 18.83 7.54
N GLY A 17 -21.24 18.74 8.37
CA GLY A 17 -21.32 18.05 9.67
C GLY A 17 -21.14 16.53 9.62
N ALA A 18 -20.90 15.94 8.44
CA ALA A 18 -20.66 14.51 8.29
C ALA A 18 -19.31 14.04 8.86
N PHE A 19 -18.35 14.97 9.04
CA PHE A 19 -16.99 14.66 9.48
C PHE A 19 -16.63 15.40 10.78
N ARG A 20 -15.79 14.76 11.61
CA ARG A 20 -15.26 15.34 12.87
C ARG A 20 -13.83 14.87 13.09
N VAL A 21 -12.97 15.77 13.57
CA VAL A 21 -11.63 15.39 14.06
C VAL A 21 -11.76 14.73 15.42
N THR A 22 -11.38 13.46 15.52
CA THR A 22 -11.42 12.70 16.78
C THR A 22 -10.20 12.94 17.66
N HIS A 23 -9.05 13.31 17.09
CA HIS A 23 -7.78 13.47 17.80
C HIS A 23 -7.11 14.81 17.45
N LEU A 24 -7.51 15.88 18.13
CA LEU A 24 -7.04 17.25 17.87
C LEU A 24 -5.52 17.40 17.97
N THR A 25 -4.89 16.74 18.95
CA THR A 25 -3.43 16.79 19.17
C THR A 25 -2.62 16.22 18.01
N LYS A 26 -3.20 15.33 17.19
CA LYS A 26 -2.54 14.78 15.99
C LYS A 26 -2.63 15.70 14.77
N VAL A 27 -3.49 16.73 14.83
CA VAL A 27 -3.80 17.64 13.71
C VAL A 27 -3.21 19.03 13.94
N ALA A 28 -3.29 19.53 15.17
CA ALA A 28 -2.85 20.88 15.51
C ALA A 28 -1.38 21.14 15.11
N GLY A 29 -1.14 22.22 14.38
CA GLY A 29 0.17 22.64 13.89
C GLY A 29 0.76 21.78 12.77
N ARG A 30 0.07 20.74 12.29
CA ARG A 30 0.59 19.82 11.28
C ARG A 30 0.13 20.19 9.87
N THR A 31 0.99 19.89 8.89
CA THR A 31 0.59 19.79 7.48
C THR A 31 -0.09 18.44 7.26
N VAL A 32 -1.33 18.46 6.76
CA VAL A 32 -2.17 17.27 6.58
C VAL A 32 -2.39 17.02 5.08
N LEU A 33 -2.16 15.79 4.64
CA LEU A 33 -2.50 15.34 3.29
C LEU A 33 -3.72 14.43 3.35
N LEU A 34 -4.80 14.85 2.70
CA LEU A 34 -5.95 14.02 2.39
C LEU A 34 -5.63 13.23 1.11
N VAL A 35 -5.79 11.92 1.16
CA VAL A 35 -5.56 11.03 0.02
C VAL A 35 -6.88 10.32 -0.27
N ASP A 36 -7.39 10.49 -1.49
CA ASP A 36 -8.65 9.92 -1.96
C ASP A 36 -8.45 9.25 -3.33
N ASP A 37 -9.19 8.22 -3.68
CA ASP A 37 -9.00 7.53 -4.96
C ASP A 37 -9.52 8.36 -6.15
N VAL A 38 -10.72 8.95 -6.02
CA VAL A 38 -11.37 9.75 -7.07
C VAL A 38 -11.96 11.06 -6.54
N LEU A 39 -11.55 12.19 -7.12
CA LEU A 39 -12.11 13.51 -6.84
C LEU A 39 -13.14 13.92 -7.91
N THR A 40 -14.42 13.86 -7.54
CA THR A 40 -15.53 14.29 -8.41
C THR A 40 -15.78 15.81 -8.32
N THR A 41 -16.72 16.26 -7.47
CA THR A 41 -17.00 17.69 -7.24
C THR A 41 -16.06 18.33 -6.22
N GLY A 42 -15.25 17.52 -5.52
CA GLY A 42 -14.35 17.96 -4.46
C GLY A 42 -15.05 18.45 -3.18
N THR A 43 -16.36 18.22 -3.04
CA THR A 43 -17.16 18.63 -1.88
C THR A 43 -16.73 17.92 -0.61
N THR A 44 -16.50 16.61 -0.67
CA THR A 44 -15.99 15.80 0.45
C THR A 44 -14.62 16.29 0.92
N ALA A 45 -13.66 16.42 0.00
CA ALA A 45 -12.31 16.87 0.31
C ALA A 45 -12.29 18.30 0.87
N SER A 46 -13.16 19.18 0.36
CA SER A 46 -13.31 20.55 0.84
C SER A 46 -13.85 20.60 2.27
N GLU A 47 -14.86 19.79 2.59
CA GLU A 47 -15.41 19.71 3.95
C GLU A 47 -14.40 19.13 4.94
N CYS A 48 -13.73 18.03 4.58
CA CYS A 48 -12.65 17.46 5.39
C CYS A 48 -11.53 18.49 5.63
N SER A 49 -11.13 19.23 4.58
CA SER A 49 -10.11 20.27 4.70
C SER A 49 -10.54 21.41 5.63
N ARG A 50 -11.81 21.83 5.54
CA ARG A 50 -12.38 22.87 6.43
C ARG A 50 -12.33 22.45 7.89
N ILE A 51 -12.74 21.21 8.18
CA ILE A 51 -12.76 20.66 9.54
C ILE A 51 -11.34 20.48 10.10
N LEU A 52 -10.38 20.03 9.29
CA LEU A 52 -8.98 19.92 9.68
C LEU A 52 -8.32 21.27 9.96
N ARG A 53 -8.60 22.29 9.13
CA ARG A 53 -8.16 23.67 9.39
C ARG A 53 -8.77 24.23 10.67
N LYS A 54 -10.07 24.00 10.91
CA LYS A 54 -10.74 24.38 12.17
C LYS A 54 -10.12 23.69 13.39
N ALA A 55 -9.62 22.46 13.23
CA ALA A 55 -8.89 21.72 14.25
C ALA A 55 -7.41 22.16 14.42
N GLY A 56 -6.97 23.21 13.73
CA GLY A 56 -5.64 23.79 13.87
C GLY A 56 -4.57 23.23 12.94
N ALA A 57 -4.92 22.53 11.85
CA ALA A 57 -3.95 22.12 10.84
C ALA A 57 -3.26 23.35 10.21
N LYS A 58 -1.93 23.33 10.09
CA LYS A 58 -1.12 24.39 9.47
C LYS A 58 -1.43 24.51 7.97
N GLU A 59 -1.47 23.38 7.29
CA GLU A 59 -1.81 23.27 5.87
C GLU A 59 -2.63 22.02 5.62
N VAL A 60 -3.49 22.05 4.61
CA VAL A 60 -4.22 20.87 4.13
C VAL A 60 -4.08 20.75 2.62
N TRP A 61 -3.50 19.63 2.20
CA TRP A 61 -3.33 19.22 0.81
C TRP A 61 -4.32 18.09 0.51
N VAL A 62 -4.77 17.98 -0.74
CA VAL A 62 -5.64 16.90 -1.20
C VAL A 62 -4.95 16.28 -2.41
N ALA A 63 -4.66 14.98 -2.39
CA ALA A 63 -4.14 14.22 -3.51
C ALA A 63 -5.13 13.11 -3.89
N THR A 64 -5.33 12.91 -5.19
CA THR A 64 -6.24 11.91 -5.74
C THR A 64 -5.68 11.28 -7.00
N VAL A 65 -6.06 10.04 -7.34
CA VAL A 65 -5.55 9.41 -8.57
C VAL A 65 -6.33 9.92 -9.78
N ALA A 66 -7.64 10.03 -9.66
CA ALA A 66 -8.51 10.51 -10.73
C ALA A 66 -9.26 11.77 -10.33
N ARG A 67 -9.39 12.72 -11.27
CA ARG A 67 -10.23 13.92 -11.08
C ARG A 67 -11.12 14.13 -12.29
N THR A 68 -12.40 14.42 -12.07
CA THR A 68 -13.29 14.86 -13.16
C THR A 68 -12.90 16.27 -13.60
N LEU A 69 -12.50 16.43 -14.87
CA LEU A 69 -12.30 17.74 -15.48
C LEU A 69 -13.68 18.37 -15.73
N LYS A 70 -13.87 19.62 -15.30
CA LYS A 70 -15.02 20.41 -15.76
C LYS A 70 -14.64 20.99 -17.11
N GLU A 71 -15.42 20.68 -18.14
CA GLU A 71 -15.41 21.47 -19.37
C GLU A 71 -15.75 22.91 -18.99
N THR A 72 -14.77 23.79 -19.10
CA THR A 72 -15.02 25.23 -19.11
C THR A 72 -15.63 25.54 -20.47
N SER A 73 -16.94 25.63 -20.53
CA SER A 73 -17.65 26.20 -21.68
C SER A 73 -17.32 27.70 -21.76
N HIS A 74 -16.14 28.02 -22.30
CA HIS A 74 -15.80 29.37 -22.70
C HIS A 74 -16.53 29.65 -24.01
N ARG A 75 -17.68 30.35 -23.90
CA ARG A 75 -18.23 31.11 -25.02
C ARG A 75 -17.14 32.07 -25.48
N HIS A 76 -16.75 31.95 -26.75
CA HIS A 76 -15.90 32.91 -27.43
C HIS A 76 -16.53 34.30 -27.29
N ASN A 77 -15.79 35.24 -26.70
CA ASN A 77 -15.93 36.63 -27.09
C ASN A 77 -14.53 37.24 -27.16
N SER A 78 -14.28 37.85 -28.31
CA SER A 78 -13.00 38.33 -28.81
C SER A 78 -12.51 39.58 -28.06
N ALA A 79 -11.19 39.78 -28.12
CA ALA A 79 -10.40 40.94 -27.70
C ALA A 79 -10.11 41.07 -26.19
N ASP A 80 -8.85 40.83 -25.78
CA ASP A 80 -7.86 41.91 -25.62
C ASP A 80 -6.46 41.33 -25.34
N ASN A 81 -5.44 42.05 -25.79
CA ASN A 81 -4.04 41.66 -25.89
C ASN A 81 -3.26 42.19 -24.68
N THR A 82 -2.66 41.32 -23.85
CA THR A 82 -1.46 41.70 -23.05
C THR A 82 -0.72 40.48 -22.50
N ARG A 83 0.62 40.60 -22.57
CA ARG A 83 1.65 39.58 -22.38
C ARG A 83 1.74 39.07 -20.94
N HIS A 84 1.86 37.75 -20.77
CA HIS A 84 2.81 37.11 -19.83
C HIS A 84 3.11 35.68 -20.31
N THR A 85 4.27 35.50 -20.95
CA THR A 85 4.81 34.19 -21.34
C THR A 85 5.29 33.45 -20.09
N LEU A 86 4.38 32.68 -19.49
CA LEU A 86 4.74 31.50 -18.71
C LEU A 86 4.81 30.34 -19.69
N THR A 87 6.00 29.75 -19.80
CA THR A 87 6.30 28.56 -20.60
C THR A 87 5.40 27.41 -20.14
N ALA A 88 4.25 27.26 -20.81
CA ALA A 88 3.42 26.09 -20.74
C ALA A 88 4.22 24.95 -21.35
N ALA A 89 4.76 24.07 -20.51
CA ALA A 89 5.16 22.75 -20.94
C ALA A 89 3.88 22.02 -21.37
N VAL A 90 3.62 22.09 -22.68
CA VAL A 90 2.67 21.27 -23.41
C VAL A 90 2.98 19.81 -23.05
N PHE A 91 2.09 19.17 -22.31
CA PHE A 91 2.04 17.72 -22.23
C PHE A 91 0.68 17.27 -22.72
N GLY A 92 0.73 16.39 -23.71
CA GLY A 92 -0.35 16.08 -24.64
C GLY A 92 -1.66 15.68 -23.97
N VAL A 93 -2.72 16.13 -24.63
CA VAL A 93 -4.09 15.66 -24.46
C VAL A 93 -4.13 14.19 -24.88
N GLY A 94 -4.02 13.30 -23.90
CA GLY A 94 -4.42 11.91 -24.03
C GLY A 94 -5.79 11.74 -23.40
N VAL A 95 -6.84 11.77 -24.22
CA VAL A 95 -8.18 11.30 -23.84
C VAL A 95 -8.06 9.79 -23.59
N GLY A 96 -7.86 9.40 -22.34
CA GLY A 96 -7.76 8.02 -21.89
C GLY A 96 -9.02 7.62 -21.13
N ILE A 97 -9.75 6.69 -21.73
CA ILE A 97 -10.95 6.03 -21.22
C ILE A 97 -10.68 5.46 -19.81
N HIS A 98 -11.61 5.70 -18.88
CA HIS A 98 -11.59 5.19 -17.51
C HIS A 98 -11.26 3.69 -17.46
N GLN A 99 -10.21 3.31 -16.74
CA GLN A 99 -9.86 1.93 -16.43
C GLN A 99 -9.79 1.75 -14.91
N GLU A 100 -10.26 0.62 -14.39
CA GLU A 100 -10.22 0.17 -12.98
C GLU A 100 -8.82 0.20 -12.32
N SER A 101 -7.77 0.57 -13.07
CA SER A 101 -6.37 0.67 -12.66
C SER A 101 -6.08 1.74 -11.60
N ASP A 102 -6.91 2.79 -11.51
CA ASP A 102 -6.54 4.00 -10.77
C ASP A 102 -6.73 3.87 -9.24
N VAL A 103 -7.75 3.13 -8.78
CA VAL A 103 -7.95 2.86 -7.34
C VAL A 103 -6.87 1.91 -6.79
N HIS A 104 -6.34 1.02 -7.65
CA HIS A 104 -5.23 0.13 -7.29
C HIS A 104 -3.92 0.89 -7.03
N ALA A 105 -3.72 2.07 -7.63
CA ALA A 105 -2.46 2.79 -7.57
C ALA A 105 -2.08 3.25 -6.14
N LEU A 106 -3.05 3.62 -5.28
CA LEU A 106 -2.78 4.02 -3.88
C LEU A 106 -2.43 2.85 -2.96
N HIS A 107 -2.88 1.64 -3.33
CA HIS A 107 -2.61 0.39 -2.63
C HIS A 107 -1.46 -0.38 -3.24
N ALA A 108 -0.91 0.09 -4.37
CA ALA A 108 0.21 -0.51 -5.04
C ALA A 108 1.39 -0.69 -4.07
N PRO A 109 2.08 -1.83 -4.13
CA PRO A 109 3.25 -2.08 -3.31
C PRO A 109 4.40 -1.16 -3.76
N VAL A 110 5.12 -0.60 -2.79
CA VAL A 110 6.28 0.28 -2.98
C VAL A 110 7.42 -0.23 -2.12
N LEU A 111 8.58 -0.46 -2.74
CA LEU A 111 9.79 -0.91 -2.06
C LEU A 111 10.43 0.26 -1.32
N VAL A 112 10.78 0.05 -0.06
CA VAL A 112 11.47 1.03 0.78
C VAL A 112 12.91 0.58 0.97
N LEU A 113 13.84 1.44 0.59
CA LEU A 113 15.28 1.25 0.72
C LEU A 113 15.85 2.09 1.85
N ASN A 114 16.93 1.60 2.44
CA ASN A 114 17.78 2.34 3.36
C ASN A 114 18.62 3.37 2.58
N ALA A 115 19.22 4.33 3.29
CA ALA A 115 20.13 5.29 2.68
C ALA A 115 21.29 4.62 1.90
N SER A 116 21.71 3.42 2.34
CA SER A 116 22.70 2.55 1.69
C SER A 116 22.15 1.67 0.56
N TYR A 117 20.93 1.92 0.06
CA TYR A 117 20.23 1.11 -0.95
C TYR A 117 19.83 -0.31 -0.54
N GLU A 118 19.98 -0.65 0.73
CA GLU A 118 19.54 -1.94 1.26
C GLU A 118 18.00 -2.02 1.33
N PRO A 119 17.35 -3.09 0.86
CA PRO A 119 15.91 -3.23 0.93
C PRO A 119 15.43 -3.44 2.37
N ILE A 120 14.54 -2.55 2.83
CA ILE A 120 14.02 -2.53 4.20
C ILE A 120 12.69 -3.28 4.30
N ASN A 121 11.70 -2.84 3.51
CA ASN A 121 10.32 -3.32 3.59
C ASN A 121 9.54 -2.92 2.34
N VAL A 122 8.32 -3.44 2.20
CA VAL A 122 7.33 -3.00 1.23
C VAL A 122 6.19 -2.29 1.96
N CYS A 123 5.77 -1.14 1.45
CA CYS A 123 4.62 -0.40 1.96
C CYS A 123 3.65 -0.06 0.83
N ALA A 124 2.43 0.39 1.16
CA ALA A 124 1.50 0.87 0.13
C ALA A 124 1.90 2.27 -0.35
N ALA A 125 1.63 2.58 -1.61
CA ALA A 125 1.96 3.87 -2.24
C ALA A 125 1.52 5.07 -1.42
N ARG A 126 0.31 5.07 -0.85
CA ARG A 126 -0.17 6.14 0.04
C ARG A 126 0.80 6.50 1.17
N ARG A 127 1.49 5.50 1.75
CA ARG A 127 2.45 5.71 2.85
C ARG A 127 3.78 6.22 2.30
N ALA A 128 4.22 5.71 1.15
CA ALA A 128 5.44 6.17 0.49
C ALA A 128 5.34 7.65 0.12
N ILE A 129 4.22 8.09 -0.44
CA ILE A 129 3.96 9.50 -0.78
C ILE A 129 4.06 10.41 0.45
N VAL A 130 3.51 9.97 1.58
CA VAL A 130 3.61 10.71 2.85
C VAL A 130 5.08 10.83 3.31
N LEU A 131 5.90 9.80 3.11
CA LEU A 131 7.33 9.85 3.48
C LEU A 131 8.10 10.82 2.57
N VAL A 132 7.79 10.83 1.27
CA VAL A 132 8.40 11.73 0.29
C VAL A 132 8.02 13.19 0.56
N LEU A 133 6.72 13.47 0.75
CA LEU A 133 6.24 14.83 1.02
C LEU A 133 6.72 15.40 2.37
N LYS A 134 7.04 14.53 3.33
CA LYS A 134 7.67 14.95 4.60
C LYS A 134 9.16 15.25 4.45
N GLY A 135 9.77 14.98 3.30
CA GLY A 135 11.21 15.09 3.09
C GLY A 135 12.01 14.03 3.85
N VAL A 136 11.40 12.89 4.21
CA VAL A 136 12.09 11.78 4.91
C VAL A 136 12.65 10.75 3.92
N ALA A 137 12.06 10.68 2.73
CA ALA A 137 12.43 9.76 1.68
C ALA A 137 12.49 10.47 0.32
N MET A 138 13.27 9.92 -0.60
CA MET A 138 13.34 10.32 -2.00
C MET A 138 12.77 9.20 -2.88
N THR A 139 12.15 9.57 -4.00
CA THR A 139 11.71 8.61 -5.01
C THR A 139 12.90 8.21 -5.88
N GLU A 140 13.11 6.91 -6.05
CA GLU A 140 14.14 6.35 -6.95
C GLU A 140 13.53 5.83 -8.25
N GLU A 141 12.35 5.22 -8.17
CA GLU A 141 11.62 4.68 -9.32
C GLU A 141 10.14 5.02 -9.18
N GLU A 142 9.46 5.21 -10.31
CA GLU A 142 8.05 5.60 -10.40
C GLU A 142 7.25 4.52 -11.11
N ASN A 143 6.00 4.27 -10.70
CA ASN A 143 5.18 3.21 -11.28
C ASN A 143 4.44 3.61 -12.57
N GLY A 144 4.57 4.88 -13.01
CA GLY A 144 3.92 5.43 -14.21
C GLY A 144 2.55 6.07 -13.96
N HIS A 145 1.95 5.89 -12.78
CA HIS A 145 0.68 6.55 -12.43
C HIS A 145 0.91 7.97 -11.90
N PHE A 146 -0.09 8.83 -12.09
CA PHE A 146 -0.12 10.19 -11.57
C PHE A 146 -1.18 10.34 -10.48
N LEU A 147 -0.80 11.04 -9.42
CA LEU A 147 -1.68 11.56 -8.40
C LEU A 147 -1.86 13.05 -8.61
N HIS A 148 -3.09 13.47 -8.86
CA HIS A 148 -3.49 14.85 -8.98
C HIS A 148 -3.97 15.40 -7.63
N ALA A 149 -3.37 16.48 -7.20
CA ALA A 149 -3.85 17.35 -6.15
C ALA A 149 -4.48 18.61 -6.73
N ALA A 150 -5.17 19.38 -5.90
CA ALA A 150 -5.76 20.66 -6.32
C ALA A 150 -4.74 21.63 -6.96
N ARG A 151 -3.45 21.50 -6.65
CA ARG A 151 -2.35 22.36 -7.11
C ARG A 151 -1.06 21.64 -7.51
N LEU A 152 -1.05 20.30 -7.55
CA LEU A 152 0.18 19.53 -7.72
C LEU A 152 -0.13 18.23 -8.48
N ALA A 153 0.77 17.76 -9.34
CA ALA A 153 0.72 16.41 -9.87
C ALA A 153 1.96 15.66 -9.36
N LEU A 154 1.75 14.55 -8.65
CA LEU A 154 2.78 13.70 -8.08
C LEU A 154 2.83 12.38 -8.83
N ARG A 155 4.01 11.97 -9.28
CA ARG A 155 4.19 10.62 -9.80
C ARG A 155 4.17 9.63 -8.64
N VAL A 156 3.45 8.53 -8.81
CA VAL A 156 3.34 7.51 -7.76
C VAL A 156 4.67 6.74 -7.70
N PRO A 157 5.34 6.69 -6.55
CA PRO A 157 6.61 5.99 -6.43
C PRO A 157 6.40 4.47 -6.48
N SER A 158 7.34 3.76 -7.11
CA SER A 158 7.50 2.30 -7.03
C SER A 158 8.62 1.91 -6.07
N VAL A 159 9.68 2.72 -6.00
CA VAL A 159 10.79 2.54 -5.06
C VAL A 159 11.11 3.88 -4.40
N ILE A 160 11.21 3.88 -3.08
CA ILE A 160 11.67 5.05 -2.32
C ILE A 160 12.90 4.69 -1.50
N ARG A 161 13.77 5.67 -1.27
CA ARG A 161 14.95 5.56 -0.43
C ARG A 161 14.87 6.54 0.74
N LEU A 162 15.14 6.06 1.95
CA LEU A 162 15.25 6.95 3.12
C LEU A 162 16.51 7.81 3.00
N LEU A 163 16.39 9.09 3.37
CA LEU A 163 17.53 10.02 3.33
C LEU A 163 18.53 9.78 4.47
N GLU A 164 18.02 9.34 5.63
CA GLU A 164 18.85 8.97 6.76
C GLU A 164 19.00 7.45 6.87
N TYR A 165 20.20 7.01 7.21
CA TYR A 165 20.45 5.61 7.51
C TYR A 165 19.62 5.19 8.74
N ARG A 166 18.82 4.14 8.58
CA ARG A 166 18.06 3.53 9.68
C ARG A 166 18.64 2.17 9.97
N ARG A 167 19.27 2.03 11.14
CA ARG A 167 19.67 0.72 11.68
C ARG A 167 18.40 -0.05 12.02
N ILE A 168 18.05 -1.01 11.18
CA ILE A 168 16.92 -1.90 11.42
C ILE A 168 17.46 -3.06 12.25
N PRO A 169 17.02 -3.23 13.50
CA PRO A 169 17.27 -4.45 14.23
C PRO A 169 16.75 -5.60 13.36
N HIS A 170 17.41 -6.76 13.35
CA HIS A 170 16.84 -7.96 12.73
C HIS A 170 15.48 -8.26 13.38
N GLN A 171 14.41 -7.67 12.86
CA GLN A 171 13.07 -7.90 13.33
C GLN A 171 12.66 -9.25 12.77
N THR A 172 12.77 -10.26 13.61
CA THR A 172 12.00 -11.49 13.45
C THR A 172 10.55 -11.05 13.27
N ARG A 173 9.98 -11.31 12.08
CA ARG A 173 8.58 -10.98 11.84
C ARG A 173 7.75 -11.63 12.94
N ALA A 174 6.67 -10.96 13.37
CA ALA A 174 5.76 -11.54 14.34
C ALA A 174 5.25 -12.89 13.81
N LEU A 175 5.19 -13.89 14.69
CA LEU A 175 4.63 -15.20 14.36
C LEU A 175 3.15 -15.01 14.03
N SER A 176 2.76 -15.32 12.80
CA SER A 176 1.36 -15.24 12.37
C SER A 176 1.09 -16.23 11.25
N ARG A 177 -0.18 -16.66 11.11
CA ARG A 177 -0.61 -17.53 10.01
C ARG A 177 -0.17 -16.99 8.66
N LYS A 178 -0.42 -15.70 8.41
CA LYS A 178 -0.03 -15.05 7.17
C LYS A 178 1.47 -15.19 6.91
N ASN A 179 2.32 -15.00 7.91
CA ASN A 179 3.77 -15.06 7.70
C ASN A 179 4.30 -16.49 7.55
N ILE A 180 3.70 -17.49 8.20
CA ILE A 180 4.06 -18.91 8.01
C ILE A 180 3.67 -19.36 6.61
N LEU A 181 2.43 -19.08 6.18
CA LEU A 181 1.98 -19.39 4.82
C LEU A 181 2.86 -18.71 3.76
N LEU A 182 3.27 -17.47 4.02
CA LEU A 182 4.16 -16.72 3.13
C LEU A 182 5.59 -17.29 3.09
N ARG A 183 6.14 -17.72 4.23
CA ARG A 183 7.43 -18.43 4.32
C ARG A 183 7.39 -19.73 3.49
N ASP A 184 6.29 -20.46 3.63
CA ASP A 184 6.07 -21.77 3.02
C ASP A 184 5.48 -21.67 1.60
N ARG A 185 5.38 -20.46 1.05
CA ARG A 185 4.88 -20.16 -0.31
C ARG A 185 3.50 -20.76 -0.59
N ASN A 186 2.60 -20.74 0.39
CA ASN A 186 1.30 -21.40 0.32
C ASN A 186 1.39 -22.87 -0.16
N THR A 187 2.46 -23.57 0.21
CA THR A 187 2.67 -24.97 -0.15
C THR A 187 2.57 -25.82 1.10
N CYS A 188 1.80 -26.90 1.05
CA CYS A 188 1.74 -27.85 2.17
C CYS A 188 3.12 -28.49 2.37
N GLN A 189 3.65 -28.42 3.58
CA GLN A 189 4.98 -28.94 3.89
C GLN A 189 5.06 -30.47 3.98
N TYR A 190 3.94 -31.19 3.85
CA TYR A 190 3.91 -32.66 3.84
C TYR A 190 3.67 -33.22 2.44
N CYS A 191 2.59 -32.83 1.75
CA CYS A 191 2.31 -33.33 0.39
C CYS A 191 2.99 -32.52 -0.73
N GLY A 192 3.48 -31.31 -0.44
CA GLY A 192 4.11 -30.43 -1.44
C GLY A 192 3.12 -29.71 -2.37
N GLU A 193 1.81 -29.83 -2.15
CA GLU A 193 0.80 -29.20 -2.99
C GLU A 193 0.68 -27.70 -2.73
N LEU A 194 0.65 -26.91 -3.82
CA LEU A 194 0.43 -25.46 -3.78
C LEU A 194 -1.08 -25.18 -3.75
N LEU A 195 -1.57 -24.64 -2.64
CA LEU A 195 -3.00 -24.44 -2.41
C LEU A 195 -3.32 -22.98 -2.06
N PRO A 196 -4.56 -22.51 -2.27
CA PRO A 196 -5.01 -21.22 -1.77
C PRO A 196 -4.89 -21.14 -0.25
N SER A 197 -4.64 -19.92 0.27
CA SER A 197 -4.46 -19.67 1.71
C SER A 197 -5.68 -20.04 2.58
N GLY A 198 -6.87 -20.15 1.98
CA GLY A 198 -8.09 -20.63 2.64
C GLY A 198 -8.09 -22.13 2.95
N GLU A 199 -7.43 -22.93 2.10
CA GLU A 199 -7.38 -24.40 2.21
C GLU A 199 -6.17 -24.91 3.01
N LEU A 200 -5.26 -23.99 3.36
CA LEU A 200 -4.09 -24.27 4.17
C LEU A 200 -4.32 -23.89 5.62
N THR A 201 -4.04 -24.83 6.51
CA THR A 201 -3.98 -24.63 7.95
C THR A 201 -2.54 -24.51 8.44
N LEU A 202 -2.38 -24.23 9.73
CA LEU A 202 -1.09 -24.37 10.40
C LEU A 202 -1.10 -25.69 11.17
N ASP A 203 -0.02 -26.45 11.02
CA ASP A 203 0.22 -27.64 11.82
C ASP A 203 1.45 -27.44 12.71
N HIS A 204 1.40 -28.03 13.90
CA HIS A 204 2.54 -28.13 14.81
C HIS A 204 3.29 -29.43 14.49
N VAL A 205 4.51 -29.31 13.96
CA VAL A 205 5.38 -30.45 13.62
C VAL A 205 5.48 -31.39 14.82
N VAL A 206 5.86 -30.86 15.99
CA VAL A 206 5.67 -31.50 17.29
C VAL A 206 4.29 -31.09 17.83
N PRO A 207 3.32 -32.01 17.98
CA PRO A 207 1.98 -31.68 18.47
C PRO A 207 1.99 -31.01 19.84
N ARG A 208 1.02 -30.13 20.10
CA ARG A 208 0.87 -29.45 21.41
C ARG A 208 0.70 -30.43 22.57
N SER A 209 0.00 -31.55 22.34
CA SER A 209 -0.16 -32.63 23.32
C SER A 209 1.16 -33.30 23.73
N ARG A 210 2.21 -33.14 22.92
CA ARG A 210 3.56 -33.64 23.19
C ARG A 210 4.56 -32.53 23.56
N GLY A 211 4.05 -31.38 24.00
CA GLY A 211 4.89 -30.25 24.43
C GLY A 211 5.36 -29.32 23.30
N GLY A 212 4.84 -29.47 22.08
CA GLY A 212 5.19 -28.60 20.97
C GLY A 212 4.75 -27.15 21.18
N ALA A 213 5.70 -26.21 21.14
CA ALA A 213 5.43 -24.79 21.25
C ALA A 213 4.86 -24.20 19.94
N SER A 214 4.10 -23.12 20.04
CA SER A 214 3.73 -22.30 18.87
C SER A 214 4.90 -21.38 18.53
N SER A 215 5.92 -21.91 17.85
CA SER A 215 7.12 -21.19 17.43
C SER A 215 7.36 -21.30 15.92
N TRP A 216 8.30 -20.51 15.40
CA TRP A 216 8.68 -20.54 13.99
C TRP A 216 9.25 -21.89 13.56
N GLU A 217 9.96 -22.54 14.47
CA GLU A 217 10.66 -23.81 14.33
C GLU A 217 9.73 -25.01 14.51
N ASN A 218 8.45 -24.78 14.82
CA ASN A 218 7.49 -25.86 15.03
C ASN A 218 6.21 -25.72 14.20
N LEU A 219 5.91 -24.54 13.65
CA LEU A 219 4.72 -24.33 12.82
C LEU A 219 5.04 -24.39 11.33
N VAL A 220 4.21 -25.10 10.58
CA VAL A 220 4.29 -25.25 9.12
C VAL A 220 2.93 -25.10 8.44
N ALA A 221 2.92 -24.70 7.16
CA ALA A 221 1.72 -24.73 6.33
C ALA A 221 1.33 -26.17 5.99
N CYS A 222 0.06 -26.52 6.21
CA CYS A 222 -0.45 -27.88 6.02
C CYS A 222 -1.88 -27.87 5.47
N CYS A 223 -2.18 -28.68 4.44
CA CYS A 223 -3.56 -28.81 3.93
C CYS A 223 -4.44 -29.54 4.96
N HIS A 224 -5.77 -29.39 4.85
CA HIS A 224 -6.69 -30.03 5.78
C HIS A 224 -6.59 -31.56 5.81
N ALA A 225 -6.31 -32.20 4.67
CA ALA A 225 -6.19 -33.65 4.56
C ALA A 225 -4.96 -34.18 5.32
N CYS A 226 -3.77 -33.63 5.05
CA CYS A 226 -2.54 -33.99 5.77
C CYS A 226 -2.65 -33.64 7.26
N ASN A 227 -3.21 -32.47 7.60
CA ASN A 227 -3.33 -32.05 9.00
C ASN A 227 -4.20 -33.02 9.80
N ARG A 228 -5.33 -33.46 9.23
CA ARG A 228 -6.20 -34.47 9.82
C ARG A 228 -5.53 -35.83 9.94
N SER A 229 -4.80 -36.25 8.90
CA SER A 229 -4.10 -37.54 8.90
C SER A 229 -2.95 -37.60 9.89
N LYS A 230 -2.26 -36.48 10.17
CA LYS A 230 -1.21 -36.41 11.19
C LYS A 230 -1.78 -36.35 12.61
N GLY A 231 -2.80 -35.52 12.84
CA GLY A 231 -3.41 -35.35 14.16
C GLY A 231 -2.38 -35.09 15.27
N ASN A 232 -2.41 -35.92 16.32
CA ASN A 232 -1.51 -35.82 17.48
C ASN A 232 -0.22 -36.65 17.37
N GLN A 233 0.09 -37.14 16.17
CA GLN A 233 1.29 -37.91 15.89
C GLN A 233 2.46 -37.00 15.47
N MET A 234 3.68 -37.48 15.68
CA MET A 234 4.85 -36.87 15.04
C MET A 234 4.85 -37.18 13.54
N PRO A 235 5.49 -36.35 12.68
CA PRO A 235 5.48 -36.59 11.24
C PRO A 235 6.01 -37.99 10.88
N ALA A 236 7.08 -38.44 11.54
CA ALA A 236 7.64 -39.77 11.35
C ALA A 236 6.66 -40.90 11.68
N GLU A 237 5.82 -40.74 12.70
CA GLU A 237 4.80 -41.73 13.10
C GLU A 237 3.62 -41.75 12.11
N ALA A 238 3.27 -40.59 11.56
CA ALA A 238 2.23 -40.46 10.53
C ALA A 238 2.70 -40.87 9.13
N GLY A 239 3.95 -41.34 8.97
CA GLY A 239 4.54 -41.65 7.66
C GLY A 239 4.75 -40.42 6.78
N MET A 240 4.82 -39.22 7.37
CA MET A 240 4.97 -37.94 6.67
C MET A 240 6.38 -37.40 6.81
N LYS A 241 6.92 -36.86 5.71
CA LYS A 241 8.21 -36.18 5.70
C LYS A 241 8.01 -34.70 5.37
N LEU A 242 8.71 -33.84 6.10
CA LEU A 242 8.73 -32.41 5.80
C LEU A 242 9.52 -32.14 4.53
N MET A 243 8.94 -31.34 3.64
CA MET A 243 9.60 -30.84 2.43
C MET A 243 10.72 -29.85 2.76
N ARG A 244 10.52 -29.03 3.80
CA ARG A 244 11.51 -28.10 4.33
C ARG A 244 11.36 -27.98 5.83
N GLU A 245 12.49 -27.85 6.51
CA GLU A 245 12.48 -27.65 7.95
C GLU A 245 11.94 -26.26 8.34
N PRO A 246 11.05 -26.19 9.35
CA PRO A 246 10.54 -24.93 9.87
C PRO A 246 11.68 -24.11 10.47
N HIS A 247 11.79 -22.86 10.03
CA HIS A 247 12.79 -21.91 10.51
C HIS A 247 12.17 -20.53 10.69
N ALA A 248 12.81 -19.73 11.54
CA ALA A 248 12.51 -18.32 11.70
C ALA A 248 12.80 -17.54 10.42
N PHE A 249 12.10 -16.43 10.27
CA PHE A 249 12.22 -15.57 9.10
C PHE A 249 13.64 -14.96 9.01
N ASN A 250 14.43 -15.40 8.03
CA ASN A 250 15.77 -14.88 7.79
C ASN A 250 15.79 -13.78 6.71
N LEU A 251 16.94 -13.11 6.53
CA LEU A 251 17.12 -12.04 5.55
C LEU A 251 16.90 -12.51 4.09
N HIS A 252 17.24 -13.77 3.80
CA HIS A 252 17.03 -14.35 2.46
C HIS A 252 15.53 -14.55 2.18
N THR A 253 14.77 -15.04 3.18
CA THR A 253 13.32 -15.19 3.14
C THR A 253 12.61 -13.85 3.03
N SER A 254 13.10 -12.80 3.72
CA SER A 254 12.55 -11.45 3.58
C SER A 254 12.73 -10.89 2.17
N ARG A 255 13.93 -11.02 1.60
CA ARG A 255 14.20 -10.63 0.20
C ARG A 255 13.35 -11.42 -0.78
N HIS A 256 13.26 -12.74 -0.62
CA HIS A 256 12.44 -13.58 -1.49
C HIS A 256 10.95 -13.16 -1.48
N ILE A 257 10.44 -12.78 -0.32
CA ILE A 257 9.07 -12.30 -0.18
C ILE A 257 8.88 -10.92 -0.78
N MET A 258 9.84 -10.02 -0.63
CA MET A 258 9.81 -8.74 -1.36
C MET A 258 9.78 -8.98 -2.88
N ARG A 259 10.49 -9.99 -3.39
CA ARG A 259 10.43 -10.39 -4.79
C ARG A 259 9.05 -10.93 -5.19
N LEU A 260 8.42 -11.76 -4.35
CA LEU A 260 7.05 -12.25 -4.61
C LEU A 260 6.03 -11.11 -4.61
N MET A 261 6.18 -10.12 -3.73
CA MET A 261 5.28 -8.96 -3.66
C MET A 261 5.49 -7.96 -4.80
N GLY A 262 6.73 -7.82 -5.28
CA GLY A 262 7.10 -6.96 -6.41
C GLY A 262 7.12 -7.66 -7.75
N ARG A 263 6.53 -8.87 -7.87
CA ARG A 263 6.64 -9.70 -9.08
C ARG A 263 6.04 -9.04 -10.33
N SER A 264 5.20 -8.03 -10.14
CA SER A 264 4.61 -7.21 -11.19
C SER A 264 5.44 -5.98 -11.58
N ASP A 265 6.52 -5.66 -10.88
CA ASP A 265 7.35 -4.49 -11.16
C ASP A 265 8.83 -4.86 -11.32
N ASP A 266 9.26 -4.97 -12.58
CA ASP A 266 10.64 -5.32 -12.94
C ASP A 266 11.67 -4.31 -12.40
N ARG A 267 11.27 -3.08 -12.09
CA ARG A 267 12.17 -2.03 -11.56
C ARG A 267 12.80 -2.44 -10.21
N TRP A 268 12.13 -3.31 -9.45
CA TRP A 268 12.61 -3.75 -8.14
C TRP A 268 13.82 -4.69 -8.23
N ARG A 269 14.03 -5.33 -9.38
CA ARG A 269 15.10 -6.34 -9.56
C ARG A 269 16.48 -5.76 -9.28
N LYS A 270 16.71 -4.48 -9.62
CA LYS A 270 17.96 -3.75 -9.40
C LYS A 270 18.38 -3.71 -7.93
N TYR A 271 17.42 -3.64 -7.00
CA TYR A 271 17.68 -3.42 -5.58
C TYR A 271 17.58 -4.71 -4.74
N LEU A 272 17.03 -5.78 -5.33
CA LEU A 272 16.83 -7.05 -4.65
C LEU A 272 17.95 -8.07 -4.93
N PHE A 273 19.02 -7.66 -5.62
CA PHE A 273 20.26 -8.39 -6.01
C PHE A 273 19.99 -9.83 -6.47
N TYR A 274 20.11 -10.05 -7.78
CA TYR A 274 20.08 -11.37 -8.40
C TYR A 274 21.38 -12.13 -8.14
#